data_AF-A0A9P5NBQ9-F1
#
_entry.id   AF-A0A9P5NBQ9-F1
#
_cell.length_a   1.000
_cell.length_b   1.000
_cell.length_c   1.000
_cell.angle_alpha   90.00
_cell.angle_beta   90.00
_cell.angle_gamma   90.00
#
_symmetry.space_group_name_H-M   'P 1'
#
loop_
_entity.id
_entity.type
_entity.pdbx_description
1 polymer ?
#
loop_
_entity_poly.entity_id
_entity_poly.type
_entity_poly.pdbx_seq_one_letter_code
_entity_poly.pdbx_strand_id
1 'polypeptide(L)'
;MPTTERIGILPVPDSICFDSGMGEYNPALDGKQQHCFLAKMQGTWKPVLPVHTDAEKNLFHFLMQSSEEFCSKTRGPIWKPAVKLWNRYADANDDIFYKLEEQLKIYYTEWKVNLNSKETLSLTYDARKVLATTLKHPARSTAVVPVPEKLPQIHTVSKGICTLPTFFQTIPSANPLLLPIASSSQFTLEMIPPSSSSQGLMPNIDAVAVSRVRDEFSTIQPRKKARNTRTCRKCGVEGCPGRRRVADCKNLCRDCKKFNCKGRNSKRLNKSCSEGWD
;
A
#
# COMPACT_ATOMS: atom_id res chain seq x y z
N MET A 1 -31.43 -17.62 24.94
CA MET A 1 -31.06 -16.19 24.98
C MET A 1 -31.19 -15.64 23.57
N PRO A 2 -32.20 -14.82 23.25
CA PRO A 2 -32.30 -14.21 21.93
C PRO A 2 -31.17 -13.19 21.77
N THR A 3 -30.33 -13.35 20.75
CA THR A 3 -29.30 -12.36 20.39
C THR A 3 -30.00 -11.21 19.68
N THR A 4 -30.04 -10.05 20.32
CA THR A 4 -30.56 -8.80 19.74
C THR A 4 -29.57 -8.26 18.72
N GLU A 5 -29.45 -8.93 17.58
CA GLU A 5 -28.62 -8.47 16.47
C GLU A 5 -29.23 -7.18 15.91
N ARG A 6 -28.58 -6.05 16.17
CA ARG A 6 -28.93 -4.76 15.59
C ARG A 6 -28.20 -4.61 14.26
N ILE A 7 -28.93 -4.77 13.15
CA ILE A 7 -28.44 -4.41 11.82
C ILE A 7 -28.47 -2.88 11.73
N GLY A 8 -27.31 -2.22 11.75
CA GLY A 8 -27.23 -0.76 11.65
C GLY A 8 -25.92 -0.16 12.18
N ILE A 9 -25.93 1.16 12.37
CA ILE A 9 -24.83 1.91 12.97
C ILE A 9 -24.74 1.51 14.43
N LEU A 10 -23.64 0.87 14.80
CA LEU A 10 -23.38 0.47 16.19
C LEU A 10 -22.83 1.67 16.98
N PRO A 11 -23.26 1.83 18.24
CA PRO A 11 -22.68 2.82 19.13
C PRO A 11 -21.20 2.51 19.35
N VAL A 12 -20.39 3.56 19.45
CA VAL A 12 -18.98 3.42 19.81
C VAL A 12 -18.92 3.09 21.30
N PRO A 13 -18.23 2.01 21.71
CA PRO A 13 -18.11 1.66 23.13
C PRO A 13 -17.47 2.79 23.96
N ASP A 14 -17.99 3.02 25.17
CA ASP A 14 -17.51 4.09 26.08
C ASP A 14 -16.01 4.01 26.35
N SER A 15 -15.45 2.80 26.45
CA SER A 15 -14.01 2.59 26.61
C SER A 15 -13.21 3.18 25.46
N ILE A 16 -13.71 3.04 24.23
CA ILE A 16 -13.05 3.57 23.02
C ILE A 16 -13.22 5.08 22.95
N CYS A 17 -14.39 5.61 23.32
CA CYS A 17 -14.63 7.05 23.41
C CYS A 17 -13.65 7.70 24.40
N PHE A 18 -13.51 7.14 25.60
CA PHE A 18 -12.56 7.62 26.61
C PHE A 18 -11.10 7.51 26.14
N ASP A 19 -10.71 6.36 25.60
CA ASP A 19 -9.36 6.12 25.08
C ASP A 19 -9.01 7.00 23.88
N SER A 20 -10.01 7.46 23.13
CA SER A 20 -9.83 8.33 21.96
C SER A 20 -10.02 9.82 22.30
N GLY A 21 -10.41 10.16 23.54
CA GLY A 21 -10.67 11.54 23.95
C GLY A 21 -11.88 12.16 23.25
N MET A 22 -12.96 11.39 23.11
CA MET A 22 -14.19 11.83 22.46
C MET A 22 -15.25 12.22 23.50
N GLY A 23 -16.00 13.27 23.23
CA GLY A 23 -17.15 13.67 24.05
C GLY A 23 -18.37 12.75 23.86
N GLU A 24 -19.25 12.71 24.85
CA GLU A 24 -20.54 12.03 24.80
C GLU A 24 -21.58 12.90 24.06
N TYR A 25 -22.52 12.25 23.36
CA TYR A 25 -23.62 12.95 22.69
C TYR A 25 -24.63 13.55 23.69
N ASN A 26 -24.90 14.85 23.57
CA ASN A 26 -25.95 15.55 24.31
C ASN A 26 -27.08 16.04 23.40
N PRO A 27 -28.30 15.46 23.46
CA PRO A 27 -29.42 15.84 22.61
C PRO A 27 -29.81 17.32 22.67
N ALA A 28 -29.56 18.01 23.80
CA ALA A 28 -29.95 19.41 23.99
C ALA A 28 -29.02 20.38 23.24
N LEU A 29 -27.73 20.04 23.12
CA LEU A 29 -26.72 20.91 22.50
C LEU A 29 -26.44 20.49 21.05
N ASP A 30 -26.51 19.19 20.77
CA ASP A 30 -25.96 18.60 19.55
C ASP A 30 -27.02 18.33 18.48
N GLY A 31 -28.27 18.72 18.71
CA GLY A 31 -29.37 18.49 17.76
C GLY A 31 -29.21 19.23 16.43
N LYS A 32 -28.43 20.33 16.42
CA LYS A 32 -28.25 21.22 15.25
C LYS A 32 -26.95 20.99 14.47
N GLN A 33 -26.07 20.11 14.94
CA GLN A 33 -24.78 19.88 14.28
C GLN A 33 -24.92 19.11 12.97
N GLN A 34 -23.91 19.22 12.11
CA GLN A 34 -23.83 18.41 10.90
C GLN A 34 -23.74 16.92 11.26
N HIS A 35 -24.51 16.10 10.54
CA HIS A 35 -24.63 14.67 10.78
C HIS A 35 -25.03 14.29 12.22
N CYS A 36 -25.88 15.10 12.88
CA CYS A 36 -26.38 14.85 14.23
C CYS A 36 -27.00 13.44 14.40
N PHE A 37 -27.61 12.89 13.35
CA PHE A 37 -28.12 11.52 13.35
C PHE A 37 -27.01 10.48 13.55
N LEU A 38 -25.87 10.63 12.88
CA LEU A 38 -24.74 9.71 13.03
C LEU A 38 -24.14 9.82 14.43
N ALA A 39 -23.91 11.04 14.91
CA ALA A 39 -23.43 11.32 16.26
C ALA A 39 -24.35 10.68 17.34
N LYS A 40 -25.67 10.87 17.20
CA LYS A 40 -26.68 10.26 18.06
C LYS A 40 -26.63 8.72 18.05
N MET A 41 -26.50 8.11 16.87
CA MET A 41 -26.44 6.65 16.73
C MET A 41 -25.11 6.08 17.26
N GLN A 42 -24.02 6.84 17.14
CA GLN A 42 -22.70 6.48 17.62
C GLN A 42 -22.50 6.75 19.12
N GLY A 43 -23.34 7.58 19.73
CA GLY A 43 -23.21 7.99 21.13
C GLY A 43 -22.08 9.01 21.37
N THR A 44 -21.60 9.67 20.32
CA THR A 44 -20.44 10.57 20.37
C THR A 44 -20.88 12.01 20.13
N TRP A 45 -20.18 12.97 20.75
CA TRP A 45 -20.48 14.40 20.60
C TRP A 45 -20.48 14.80 19.12
N LYS A 46 -19.37 14.58 18.41
CA LYS A 46 -19.26 14.71 16.95
C LYS A 46 -19.35 13.34 16.27
N PRO A 47 -19.82 13.25 15.02
CA PRO A 47 -19.85 12.00 14.29
C PRO A 47 -18.43 11.52 13.98
N VAL A 48 -18.25 10.20 13.94
CA VAL A 48 -17.02 9.54 13.50
C VAL A 48 -17.09 9.30 12.00
N LEU A 49 -16.29 10.05 11.25
CA LEU A 49 -16.28 10.04 9.78
C LEU A 49 -14.86 9.80 9.24
N PRO A 50 -14.69 9.19 8.06
CA PRO A 50 -13.40 9.17 7.38
C PRO A 50 -12.84 10.58 7.16
N VAL A 51 -11.52 10.71 6.97
CA VAL A 51 -10.90 12.00 6.60
C VAL A 51 -11.36 12.36 5.20
N HIS A 52 -12.11 13.45 5.07
CA HIS A 52 -12.72 13.83 3.79
C HIS A 52 -12.75 15.33 3.55
N THR A 53 -12.83 16.16 4.60
CA THR A 53 -12.85 17.61 4.45
C THR A 53 -11.45 18.15 4.18
N ASP A 54 -11.35 19.28 3.50
CA ASP A 54 -10.05 19.90 3.24
C ASP A 54 -9.42 20.46 4.52
N ALA A 55 -10.25 20.90 5.49
CA ALA A 55 -9.81 21.27 6.82
C ALA A 55 -9.11 20.10 7.53
N GLU A 56 -9.71 18.90 7.49
CA GLU A 56 -9.12 17.68 8.06
C GLU A 56 -7.82 17.30 7.35
N LYS A 57 -7.77 17.36 6.01
CA LYS A 57 -6.54 17.07 5.25
C LYS A 57 -5.43 18.04 5.63
N ASN A 58 -5.73 19.33 5.73
CA ASN A 58 -4.78 20.36 6.14
C ASN A 58 -4.30 20.14 7.58
N LEU A 59 -5.20 19.80 8.51
CA LEU A 59 -4.83 19.44 9.87
C LEU A 59 -3.90 18.23 9.88
N PHE A 60 -4.21 17.19 9.11
CA PHE A 60 -3.35 16.01 9.01
C PHE A 60 -1.95 16.39 8.51
N HIS A 61 -1.86 17.21 7.46
CA HIS A 61 -0.58 17.70 6.95
C HIS A 61 0.20 18.50 7.99
N PHE A 62 -0.48 19.38 8.73
CA PHE A 62 0.10 20.16 9.81
C PHE A 62 0.62 19.27 10.94
N LEU A 63 -0.17 18.32 11.41
CA LEU A 63 0.23 17.38 12.47
C LEU A 63 1.41 16.50 12.03
N MET A 64 1.43 16.07 10.77
CA MET A 64 2.54 15.37 10.13
C MET A 64 3.81 16.23 9.93
N GLN A 65 3.82 17.49 10.33
CA GLN A 65 5.01 18.35 10.34
C GLN A 65 5.38 18.79 11.75
N SER A 66 4.38 19.16 12.55
CA SER A 66 4.57 19.86 13.81
C SER A 66 4.54 18.96 15.05
N SER A 67 3.87 17.81 15.00
CA SER A 67 3.62 16.98 16.18
C SER A 67 4.53 15.76 16.27
N GLU A 68 5.05 15.47 17.47
CA GLU A 68 5.92 14.31 17.70
C GLU A 68 5.14 12.99 17.60
N GLU A 69 3.86 13.01 17.96
CA GLU A 69 2.95 11.88 17.93
C GLU A 69 2.75 11.35 16.50
N PHE A 70 2.72 12.23 15.50
CA PHE A 70 2.61 11.87 14.08
C PHE A 70 4.00 11.67 13.43
N CYS A 71 5.02 12.36 13.90
CA CYS A 71 6.36 12.40 13.28
C CYS A 71 7.44 11.64 14.04
N SER A 72 7.10 10.56 14.75
CA SER A 72 8.11 9.81 15.49
C SER A 72 9.28 9.40 14.58
N LYS A 73 10.46 9.95 14.88
CA LYS A 73 11.67 9.97 14.02
C LYS A 73 12.15 8.58 13.59
N THR A 74 11.64 7.51 14.20
CA THR A 74 12.15 6.15 14.01
C THR A 74 11.07 5.14 13.62
N ARG A 75 9.78 5.40 13.89
CA ARG A 75 8.73 4.35 13.77
C ARG A 75 7.44 4.80 13.07
N GLY A 76 7.30 6.07 12.70
CA GLY A 76 6.05 6.63 12.20
C GLY A 76 5.05 6.95 13.32
N PRO A 77 3.79 7.28 12.99
CA PRO A 77 2.83 7.80 13.96
C PRO A 77 2.53 6.82 15.11
N ILE A 78 2.49 7.36 16.34
CA ILE A 78 2.00 6.65 17.52
C ILE A 78 0.50 6.90 17.63
N TRP A 79 -0.31 5.95 17.16
CA TRP A 79 -1.72 6.20 16.87
C TRP A 79 -2.59 6.58 18.07
N LYS A 80 -2.47 5.89 19.20
CA LYS A 80 -3.29 6.19 20.38
C LYS A 80 -3.19 7.64 20.86
N PRO A 81 -1.99 8.20 21.12
CA PRO A 81 -1.86 9.61 21.46
C PRO A 81 -2.16 10.54 20.27
N ALA A 82 -1.86 10.13 19.04
CA ALA A 82 -2.18 10.91 17.83
C ALA A 82 -3.70 11.12 17.66
N VAL A 83 -4.51 10.09 17.93
CA VAL A 83 -5.98 10.18 17.90
C VAL A 83 -6.50 11.12 18.98
N LYS A 84 -5.98 11.03 20.21
CA LYS A 84 -6.34 11.97 21.29
C LYS A 84 -6.01 13.41 20.90
N LEU A 85 -4.85 13.63 20.29
CA LEU A 85 -4.45 14.95 19.81
C LEU A 85 -5.41 15.44 18.71
N TRP A 86 -5.71 14.59 17.72
CA TRP A 86 -6.67 14.90 16.67
C TRP A 86 -8.04 15.29 17.23
N ASN A 87 -8.60 14.48 18.12
CA ASN A 87 -9.94 14.70 18.66
C ASN A 87 -10.01 15.95 19.54
N ARG A 88 -8.92 16.35 20.19
CA ARG A 88 -8.83 17.68 20.84
C ARG A 88 -8.94 18.84 19.84
N TYR A 89 -8.34 18.72 18.65
CA TYR A 89 -8.54 19.72 17.59
C TYR A 89 -9.97 19.68 17.05
N ALA A 90 -10.58 18.50 16.98
CA ALA A 90 -11.98 18.34 16.59
C ALA A 90 -12.93 19.01 17.59
N ASP A 91 -12.65 18.96 18.90
CA ASP A 91 -13.47 19.64 19.91
C ASP A 91 -13.47 21.17 19.72
N ALA A 92 -12.34 21.73 19.28
CA ALA A 92 -12.18 23.17 19.08
C ALA A 92 -12.69 23.69 17.72
N ASN A 93 -12.83 22.83 16.72
CA ASN A 93 -13.14 23.23 15.34
C ASN A 93 -14.35 22.47 14.79
N ASP A 94 -15.30 23.20 14.21
CA ASP A 94 -16.55 22.59 13.71
C ASP A 94 -16.39 21.82 12.39
N ASP A 95 -15.39 22.17 11.59
CA ASP A 95 -15.11 21.53 10.28
C ASP A 95 -14.31 20.21 10.39
N ILE A 96 -13.96 19.81 11.62
CA ILE A 96 -13.16 18.62 11.90
C ILE A 96 -14.02 17.65 12.71
N PHE A 97 -14.16 16.43 12.18
CA PHE A 97 -14.92 15.37 12.82
C PHE A 97 -14.01 14.42 13.59
N TYR A 98 -14.58 13.69 14.53
CA TYR A 98 -13.85 12.69 15.28
C TYR A 98 -13.29 11.58 14.40
N LYS A 99 -12.16 11.04 14.85
CA LYS A 99 -11.46 9.94 14.19
C LYS A 99 -11.12 8.86 15.18
N LEU A 100 -11.16 7.63 14.69
CA LEU A 100 -10.62 6.46 15.36
C LEU A 100 -9.21 6.13 14.84
N GLU A 101 -8.50 5.30 15.61
CA GLU A 101 -7.16 4.83 15.28
C GLU A 101 -7.11 4.13 13.90
N GLU A 102 -8.12 3.32 13.60
CA GLU A 102 -8.23 2.59 12.34
C GLU A 102 -8.37 3.54 11.15
N GLN A 103 -9.17 4.60 11.31
CA GLN A 103 -9.41 5.57 10.24
C GLN A 103 -8.15 6.38 9.92
N LEU A 104 -7.42 6.84 10.95
CA LEU A 104 -6.16 7.56 10.73
C LEU A 104 -5.09 6.65 10.13
N LYS A 105 -5.03 5.37 10.52
CA LYS A 105 -4.13 4.39 9.90
C LYS A 105 -4.43 4.21 8.41
N ILE A 106 -5.70 4.02 8.05
CA ILE A 106 -6.12 3.87 6.65
C ILE A 106 -5.73 5.11 5.86
N TYR A 107 -6.10 6.29 6.35
CA TYR A 107 -5.77 7.54 5.66
C TYR A 107 -4.26 7.76 5.51
N TYR A 108 -3.46 7.42 6.53
CA TYR A 108 -2.01 7.50 6.45
C TYR A 108 -1.40 6.56 5.40
N THR A 109 -1.95 5.37 5.22
CA THR A 109 -1.51 4.47 4.14
C THR A 109 -1.80 5.07 2.78
N GLU A 110 -3.00 5.62 2.58
CA GLU A 110 -3.38 6.31 1.35
C GLU A 110 -2.50 7.55 1.09
N TRP A 111 -2.27 8.36 2.12
CA TRP A 111 -1.41 9.53 2.06
C TRP A 111 0.02 9.18 1.64
N LYS A 112 0.59 8.08 2.15
CA LYS A 112 1.92 7.60 1.73
C LYS A 112 1.95 7.16 0.27
N VAL A 113 0.91 6.47 -0.20
CA VAL A 113 0.79 6.09 -1.62
C VAL A 113 0.70 7.34 -2.51
N ASN A 114 -0.08 8.34 -2.08
CA ASN A 114 -0.22 9.59 -2.80
C ASN A 114 1.09 10.38 -2.83
N LEU A 115 1.86 10.39 -1.74
CA LEU A 115 3.20 10.98 -1.70
C LEU A 115 4.16 10.30 -2.67
N ASN A 116 4.26 8.97 -2.62
CA ASN A 116 5.12 8.19 -3.52
C ASN A 116 4.73 8.42 -4.99
N SER A 117 3.44 8.55 -5.27
CA SER A 117 2.93 8.86 -6.60
C SER A 117 3.36 10.26 -7.05
N LYS A 118 3.21 11.27 -6.20
CA LYS A 118 3.67 12.65 -6.49
C LYS A 118 5.18 12.70 -6.72
N GLU A 119 5.96 12.01 -5.90
CA GLU A 119 7.42 11.89 -6.07
C GLU A 119 7.77 11.24 -7.41
N THR A 120 7.16 10.09 -7.71
CA THR A 120 7.39 9.39 -8.99
C THR A 120 7.03 10.26 -10.18
N LEU A 121 5.92 11.01 -10.11
CA LEU A 121 5.54 11.97 -11.14
C LEU A 121 6.60 13.08 -11.26
N SER A 122 7.07 13.63 -10.15
CA SER A 122 8.14 14.65 -10.16
C SER A 122 9.41 14.13 -10.84
N LEU A 123 9.91 12.96 -10.41
CA LEU A 123 11.13 12.35 -10.95
C LEU A 123 11.03 11.99 -12.44
N THR A 124 9.84 11.60 -12.90
CA THR A 124 9.61 11.23 -14.31
C THR A 124 9.14 12.41 -15.16
N TYR A 125 9.10 13.62 -14.61
CA TYR A 125 8.53 14.79 -15.29
C TYR A 125 9.19 15.04 -16.66
N ASP A 126 10.52 15.11 -16.73
CA ASP A 126 11.22 15.43 -17.98
C ASP A 126 11.01 14.36 -19.06
N ALA A 127 11.09 13.08 -18.69
CA ALA A 127 10.82 11.97 -19.60
C ALA A 127 9.37 11.99 -20.12
N ARG A 128 8.40 12.26 -19.24
CA ARG A 128 6.98 12.36 -19.61
C ARG A 128 6.70 13.60 -20.45
N LYS A 129 7.39 14.71 -20.20
CA LYS A 129 7.26 15.96 -20.96
C LYS A 129 7.61 15.75 -22.42
N VAL A 130 8.72 15.08 -22.71
CA VAL A 130 9.13 14.74 -24.09
C VAL A 130 8.04 13.93 -24.79
N LEU A 131 7.58 12.84 -24.17
CA LEU A 131 6.51 12.02 -24.74
C LEU A 131 5.21 12.80 -24.96
N ALA A 132 4.82 13.62 -23.99
CA ALA A 132 3.62 14.45 -24.09
C ALA A 132 3.72 15.45 -25.25
N THR A 133 4.89 16.06 -25.47
CA THR A 133 5.12 16.96 -26.60
C THR A 133 5.05 16.23 -27.94
N THR A 134 5.64 15.03 -28.05
CA THR A 134 5.57 14.22 -29.28
C THR A 134 4.15 13.77 -29.58
N LEU A 135 3.39 13.33 -28.57
CA LEU A 135 2.02 12.84 -28.75
C LEU A 135 1.04 13.95 -29.14
N LYS A 136 1.26 15.18 -28.65
CA LYS A 136 0.47 16.37 -28.98
C LYS A 136 0.89 17.04 -30.29
N HIS A 137 1.93 16.54 -30.96
CA HIS A 137 2.43 17.16 -32.18
C HIS A 137 1.44 16.96 -33.34
N PRO A 138 0.98 18.03 -34.03
CA PRO A 138 -0.07 17.95 -35.05
C PRO A 138 0.32 17.10 -36.26
N ALA A 139 1.62 17.07 -36.59
CA ALA A 139 2.15 16.22 -37.67
C ALA A 139 2.02 14.70 -37.41
N ARG A 140 1.64 14.28 -36.20
CA ARG A 140 1.34 12.88 -35.89
C ARG A 140 0.08 12.42 -36.62
N SER A 141 -0.93 13.27 -36.72
CA SER A 141 -2.21 12.95 -37.38
C SER A 141 -2.07 12.80 -38.89
N THR A 142 -1.09 13.47 -39.51
CA THR A 142 -0.81 13.39 -40.94
C THR A 142 0.03 12.15 -41.33
N ALA A 143 0.71 11.52 -40.37
CA ALA A 143 1.52 10.31 -40.57
C ALA A 143 0.75 9.02 -40.24
N VAL A 144 -0.57 9.10 -40.03
CA VAL A 144 -1.41 7.93 -39.78
C VAL A 144 -1.54 7.13 -41.07
N VAL A 145 -1.20 5.85 -41.01
CA VAL A 145 -1.40 4.91 -42.13
C VAL A 145 -2.90 4.86 -42.45
N PRO A 146 -3.31 4.97 -43.73
CA PRO A 146 -4.72 4.84 -44.10
C PRO A 146 -5.25 3.51 -43.57
N VAL A 147 -6.13 3.56 -42.58
CA VAL A 147 -6.83 2.40 -42.08
C VAL A 147 -7.93 2.08 -43.10
N PRO A 148 -8.07 0.83 -43.56
CA PRO A 148 -9.19 0.45 -44.41
C PRO A 148 -10.49 0.76 -43.67
N GLU A 149 -11.27 1.71 -44.20
CA GLU A 149 -12.60 1.98 -43.68
C GLU A 149 -13.48 0.76 -43.94
N LYS A 150 -13.70 -0.04 -42.90
CA LYS A 150 -14.72 -1.07 -42.93
C LYS A 150 -16.05 -0.37 -42.77
N LEU A 151 -16.83 -0.32 -43.85
CA LEU A 151 -18.20 0.18 -43.81
C LEU A 151 -18.93 -0.45 -42.60
N PRO A 152 -19.60 0.36 -41.76
CA PRO A 152 -20.33 -0.15 -40.62
C PRO A 152 -21.33 -1.19 -41.11
N GLN A 153 -21.06 -2.45 -40.81
CA GLN A 153 -21.92 -3.55 -41.17
C GLN A 153 -23.15 -3.42 -40.27
N ILE A 154 -24.25 -2.92 -40.83
CA ILE A 154 -25.52 -2.84 -40.11
C ILE A 154 -25.93 -4.27 -39.79
N HIS A 155 -25.78 -4.66 -38.52
CA HIS A 155 -26.27 -5.93 -38.03
C HIS A 155 -27.80 -5.90 -38.05
N THR A 156 -28.39 -6.40 -39.12
CA THR A 156 -29.83 -6.64 -39.21
C THR A 156 -30.15 -7.91 -38.43
N VAL A 157 -30.76 -7.74 -37.26
CA VAL A 157 -31.30 -8.85 -36.47
C VAL A 157 -32.55 -9.36 -37.20
N SER A 158 -32.40 -10.39 -38.04
CA SER A 158 -33.53 -10.94 -38.82
C SER A 158 -34.42 -11.88 -38.02
N LYS A 159 -33.97 -12.32 -36.83
CA LYS A 159 -34.73 -13.20 -35.93
C LYS A 159 -34.59 -12.69 -34.50
N GLY A 160 -35.72 -12.50 -33.83
CA GLY A 160 -35.79 -12.19 -32.40
C GLY A 160 -35.24 -13.31 -31.53
N ILE A 161 -35.35 -13.15 -30.21
CA ILE A 161 -34.82 -14.05 -29.18
C ILE A 161 -35.16 -15.52 -29.52
N CYS A 162 -34.17 -16.28 -29.99
CA CYS A 162 -34.30 -17.73 -30.10
C CYS A 162 -34.38 -18.28 -28.67
N THR A 163 -35.53 -18.81 -28.30
CA THR A 163 -35.69 -19.60 -27.07
C THR A 163 -34.73 -20.78 -27.15
N LEU A 164 -33.67 -20.74 -26.35
CA LEU A 164 -32.77 -21.88 -26.18
C LEU A 164 -33.60 -23.06 -25.66
N PRO A 165 -33.48 -24.26 -26.26
CA PRO A 165 -34.10 -25.44 -25.68
C PRO A 165 -33.55 -25.61 -24.27
N THR A 166 -34.47 -25.63 -23.32
CA THR A 166 -34.19 -25.91 -21.92
C THR A 166 -33.68 -27.35 -21.81
N PHE A 167 -32.36 -27.52 -21.89
CA PHE A 167 -31.71 -28.77 -21.54
C PHE A 167 -31.65 -28.89 -20.02
N PHE A 168 -32.77 -29.26 -19.41
CA PHE A 168 -32.71 -30.01 -18.16
C PHE A 168 -32.38 -31.45 -18.54
N GLN A 169 -31.14 -31.88 -18.32
CA GLN A 169 -30.87 -33.09 -17.53
C GLN A 169 -29.38 -33.45 -17.44
N THR A 170 -29.00 -33.69 -16.18
CA THR A 170 -28.04 -34.69 -15.68
C THR A 170 -26.56 -34.57 -16.07
N ILE A 171 -25.79 -34.15 -15.05
CA ILE A 171 -24.36 -34.41 -14.90
C ILE A 171 -24.17 -35.92 -14.63
N PRO A 172 -23.25 -36.60 -15.34
CA PRO A 172 -22.17 -37.28 -14.61
C PRO A 172 -20.78 -37.01 -15.21
N SER A 173 -19.93 -36.45 -14.35
CA SER A 173 -18.48 -36.68 -14.17
C SER A 173 -17.66 -37.29 -15.32
N ALA A 174 -16.88 -36.45 -16.02
CA ALA A 174 -15.45 -36.65 -16.32
C ALA A 174 -14.86 -35.39 -16.99
N ASN A 175 -13.64 -35.01 -16.58
CA ASN A 175 -12.89 -33.77 -16.87
C ASN A 175 -12.90 -33.27 -18.33
N PRO A 176 -12.72 -31.95 -18.54
CA PRO A 176 -11.54 -31.55 -19.32
C PRO A 176 -10.81 -30.26 -18.88
N LEU A 177 -9.60 -30.20 -19.40
CA LEU A 177 -8.55 -29.18 -19.36
C LEU A 177 -8.99 -27.76 -19.77
N LEU A 178 -8.45 -26.78 -19.03
CA LEU A 178 -7.85 -25.50 -19.44
C LEU A 178 -8.48 -24.68 -20.59
N LEU A 179 -8.95 -23.47 -20.25
CA LEU A 179 -8.40 -22.19 -20.74
C LEU A 179 -8.78 -21.04 -19.76
N PRO A 180 -7.87 -20.10 -19.45
CA PRO A 180 -8.08 -19.10 -18.39
C PRO A 180 -8.65 -17.79 -18.93
N ILE A 181 -9.73 -17.29 -18.31
CA ILE A 181 -10.14 -15.89 -18.43
C ILE A 181 -9.48 -15.13 -17.28
N ALA A 182 -8.53 -14.28 -17.65
CA ALA A 182 -7.90 -13.30 -16.79
C ALA A 182 -8.91 -12.22 -16.38
N SER A 183 -8.99 -11.90 -15.09
CA SER A 183 -9.13 -10.54 -14.53
C SER A 183 -9.38 -10.62 -13.02
N SER A 184 -8.31 -10.57 -12.22
CA SER A 184 -8.35 -10.15 -10.81
C SER A 184 -6.91 -9.91 -10.34
N SER A 185 -6.49 -8.66 -10.38
CA SER A 185 -5.19 -8.20 -9.88
C SER A 185 -5.21 -8.20 -8.35
N GLN A 186 -4.89 -9.33 -7.73
CA GLN A 186 -4.54 -9.38 -6.30
C GLN A 186 -3.06 -9.02 -6.17
N PHE A 187 -2.78 -7.80 -5.71
CA PHE A 187 -1.44 -7.42 -5.26
C PHE A 187 -1.27 -7.80 -3.79
N THR A 188 -0.57 -8.90 -3.53
CA THR A 188 -0.01 -9.22 -2.22
C THR A 188 1.31 -8.47 -2.04
N LEU A 189 1.40 -7.62 -1.02
CA LEU A 189 2.62 -6.90 -0.64
C LEU A 189 3.18 -7.49 0.65
N GLU A 190 4.22 -8.32 0.53
CA GLU A 190 5.05 -8.75 1.66
C GLU A 190 5.95 -7.59 2.12
N MET A 191 6.03 -7.43 3.44
CA MET A 191 6.83 -6.45 4.17
C MET A 191 8.33 -6.76 4.14
N ILE A 192 9.19 -5.75 3.93
CA ILE A 192 10.60 -5.73 4.41
C ILE A 192 10.99 -4.28 4.83
N PRO A 193 11.76 -4.06 5.93
CA PRO A 193 11.91 -2.77 6.62
C PRO A 193 13.13 -1.94 6.15
N PRO A 194 13.19 -0.61 6.43
CA PRO A 194 14.42 0.16 6.24
C PRO A 194 15.23 0.31 7.53
N SER A 195 16.49 -0.09 7.44
CA SER A 195 17.55 0.21 8.40
C SER A 195 18.04 1.66 8.23
N SER A 196 18.16 2.36 9.35
CA SER A 196 18.63 3.73 9.56
C SER A 196 20.15 3.88 9.37
N SER A 197 20.63 5.09 9.00
CA SER A 197 21.76 5.83 9.63
C SER A 197 22.21 7.05 8.82
N SER A 198 21.93 8.28 9.32
CA SER A 198 22.73 9.54 9.35
C SER A 198 21.75 10.76 9.41
N GLN A 199 21.54 11.40 10.58
CA GLN A 199 22.27 12.56 11.15
C GLN A 199 22.55 13.66 10.10
N GLY A 200 22.14 14.93 10.19
CA GLY A 200 21.40 15.72 11.17
C GLY A 200 21.26 17.18 10.66
N LEU A 201 20.28 17.89 11.24
CA LEU A 201 19.96 19.35 11.18
C LEU A 201 19.73 20.04 9.82
N MET A 202 18.51 20.57 9.62
CA MET A 202 18.12 21.49 8.55
C MET A 202 17.16 22.57 9.08
N PRO A 203 17.26 23.82 8.57
CA PRO A 203 16.13 24.72 8.43
C PRO A 203 15.54 24.71 6.99
N ASN A 204 14.24 24.97 6.90
CA ASN A 204 13.38 25.36 5.75
C ASN A 204 13.37 24.47 4.48
N ILE A 205 12.25 23.78 4.25
CA ILE A 205 12.13 22.54 3.45
C ILE A 205 11.95 22.81 1.95
N ASP A 206 11.34 23.94 1.56
CA ASP A 206 10.96 24.19 0.17
C ASP A 206 12.11 24.70 -0.71
N ALA A 207 13.07 25.44 -0.13
CA ALA A 207 14.27 25.89 -0.85
C ALA A 207 15.36 24.79 -0.92
N VAL A 208 15.36 23.86 0.04
CA VAL A 208 16.34 22.77 0.15
C VAL A 208 16.03 21.62 -0.81
N ALA A 209 14.75 21.40 -1.14
CA ALA A 209 14.34 20.39 -2.12
C ALA A 209 14.87 20.68 -3.54
N VAL A 210 15.09 21.94 -3.88
CA VAL A 210 15.63 22.35 -5.19
C VAL A 210 17.16 22.44 -5.18
N SER A 211 17.81 22.82 -4.07
CA SER A 211 19.26 23.00 -4.01
C SER A 211 20.05 21.68 -3.91
N ARG A 212 19.50 20.64 -3.25
CA ARG A 212 20.14 19.30 -3.21
C ARG A 212 20.23 18.63 -4.58
N VAL A 213 19.37 19.05 -5.52
CA VAL A 213 19.24 18.44 -6.85
C VAL A 213 20.38 18.84 -7.80
N ARG A 214 21.11 19.95 -7.56
CA ARG A 214 22.20 20.36 -8.45
C ARG A 214 23.55 19.71 -8.11
N ASP A 215 23.87 19.52 -6.83
CA ASP A 215 25.17 18.98 -6.44
C ASP A 215 25.22 17.43 -6.41
N GLU A 216 24.10 16.73 -6.21
CA GLU A 216 24.09 15.25 -6.25
C GLU A 216 24.14 14.66 -7.68
N PHE A 217 23.84 15.46 -8.72
CA PHE A 217 23.82 15.00 -10.10
C PHE A 217 25.19 14.88 -10.75
N SER A 218 26.26 15.36 -10.10
CA SER A 218 27.64 15.13 -10.57
C SER A 218 28.23 13.81 -10.07
N THR A 219 27.57 13.07 -9.16
CA THR A 219 28.19 11.89 -8.54
C THR A 219 27.28 10.66 -8.37
N ILE A 220 25.95 10.75 -8.56
CA ILE A 220 25.06 9.60 -8.33
C ILE A 220 24.33 9.20 -9.61
N GLN A 221 25.04 8.52 -10.52
CA GLN A 221 24.37 7.48 -11.30
C GLN A 221 23.87 6.42 -10.30
N PRO A 222 22.63 5.92 -10.43
CA PRO A 222 22.14 4.85 -9.57
C PRO A 222 22.91 3.57 -9.89
N ARG A 223 24.06 3.38 -9.22
CA ARG A 223 24.71 2.08 -9.15
C ARG A 223 23.74 1.17 -8.41
N LYS A 224 23.00 0.36 -9.16
CA LYS A 224 22.25 -0.79 -8.65
C LYS A 224 23.14 -1.44 -7.59
N LYS A 225 22.73 -1.44 -6.32
CA LYS A 225 23.45 -2.16 -5.26
C LYS A 225 23.71 -3.57 -5.80
N ALA A 226 24.98 -3.92 -5.98
CA ALA A 226 25.34 -5.22 -6.55
C ALA A 226 24.69 -6.29 -5.66
N ARG A 227 23.78 -7.08 -6.24
CA ARG A 227 23.14 -8.18 -5.51
C ARG A 227 24.26 -9.09 -5.03
N ASN A 228 24.36 -9.27 -3.71
CA ASN A 228 25.42 -10.10 -3.12
C ASN A 228 25.41 -11.49 -3.77
N THR A 229 26.57 -11.95 -4.20
CA THR A 229 26.71 -13.17 -5.00
C THR A 229 26.30 -14.38 -4.14
N ARG A 230 25.49 -15.28 -4.71
CA ARG A 230 25.08 -16.48 -3.98
C ARG A 230 26.28 -17.41 -3.78
N THR A 231 26.63 -17.67 -2.52
CA THR A 231 27.66 -18.65 -2.14
C THR A 231 27.05 -20.05 -1.97
N CYS A 232 27.89 -21.08 -2.11
CA CYS A 232 27.46 -22.47 -1.89
C CYS A 232 27.03 -22.70 -0.44
N ARG A 233 25.85 -23.29 -0.23
CA ARG A 233 25.31 -23.56 1.13
C ARG A 233 26.15 -24.56 1.93
N LYS A 234 26.91 -25.44 1.24
CA LYS A 234 27.79 -26.45 1.85
C LYS A 234 29.17 -25.91 2.21
N CYS A 235 29.89 -25.29 1.27
CA CYS A 235 31.29 -24.88 1.46
C CYS A 235 31.49 -23.36 1.62
N GLY A 236 30.49 -22.53 1.34
CA GLY A 236 30.59 -21.07 1.50
C GLY A 236 31.42 -20.33 0.44
N VAL A 237 32.07 -21.06 -0.48
CA VAL A 237 32.95 -20.47 -1.52
C VAL A 237 32.14 -19.78 -2.62
N GLU A 238 32.57 -18.58 -3.01
CA GLU A 238 32.04 -17.84 -4.16
C GLU A 238 32.38 -18.55 -5.48
N GLY A 239 31.43 -18.61 -6.41
CA GLY A 239 31.65 -19.27 -7.70
C GLY A 239 31.58 -20.81 -7.69
N CYS A 240 31.45 -21.45 -6.54
CA CYS A 240 31.32 -22.92 -6.46
C CYS A 240 30.08 -23.42 -7.23
N PRO A 241 30.17 -24.50 -8.04
CA PRO A 241 29.01 -25.08 -8.75
C PRO A 241 27.88 -25.47 -7.79
N GLY A 242 28.25 -25.82 -6.55
CA GLY A 242 27.35 -26.07 -5.41
C GLY A 242 26.39 -24.93 -5.03
N ARG A 243 26.58 -23.71 -5.59
CA ARG A 243 25.66 -22.57 -5.40
C ARG A 243 24.27 -22.81 -6.00
N ARG A 244 24.18 -23.64 -7.05
CA ARG A 244 22.92 -24.02 -7.70
C ARG A 244 22.30 -25.24 -7.02
N ARG A 245 23.10 -26.30 -6.84
CA ARG A 245 22.68 -27.56 -6.23
C ARG A 245 23.83 -28.14 -5.40
N VAL A 246 23.58 -28.46 -4.14
CA VAL A 246 24.63 -28.94 -3.21
C VAL A 246 25.32 -30.22 -3.67
N ALA A 247 24.62 -31.08 -4.41
CA ALA A 247 25.16 -32.29 -5.01
C ALA A 247 26.38 -32.03 -5.93
N ASP A 248 26.44 -30.85 -6.56
CA ASP A 248 27.53 -30.48 -7.48
C ASP A 248 28.77 -29.95 -6.73
N CYS A 249 28.70 -29.83 -5.39
CA CYS A 249 29.77 -29.32 -4.56
C CYS A 249 30.77 -30.43 -4.19
N LYS A 250 31.98 -30.36 -4.75
CA LYS A 250 33.10 -31.26 -4.42
C LYS A 250 33.88 -30.87 -3.16
N ASN A 251 33.63 -29.69 -2.60
CA ASN A 251 34.35 -29.18 -1.43
C ASN A 251 33.80 -29.76 -0.12
N LEU A 252 34.64 -29.77 0.90
CA LEU A 252 34.28 -30.08 2.29
C LEU A 252 33.25 -29.08 2.81
N CYS A 253 32.36 -29.53 3.69
CA CYS A 253 31.43 -28.62 4.34
C CYS A 253 32.15 -27.65 5.27
N ARG A 254 31.75 -26.37 5.26
CA ARG A 254 32.35 -25.35 6.14
C ARG A 254 32.12 -25.60 7.63
N ASP A 255 31.02 -26.28 7.98
CA ASP A 255 30.63 -26.50 9.38
C ASP A 255 31.19 -27.86 9.87
N CYS A 256 30.85 -28.97 9.21
CA CYS A 256 31.23 -30.31 9.67
C CYS A 256 32.45 -30.94 8.97
N LYS A 257 33.06 -30.26 7.99
CA LYS A 257 34.22 -30.76 7.22
C LYS A 257 34.02 -32.14 6.56
N LYS A 258 32.78 -32.58 6.31
CA LYS A 258 32.48 -33.84 5.60
C LYS A 258 32.18 -33.58 4.11
N PHE A 259 32.56 -34.54 3.25
CA PHE A 259 32.22 -34.52 1.82
C PHE A 259 30.75 -34.84 1.57
N ASN A 260 30.16 -35.78 2.31
CA ASN A 260 28.74 -36.13 2.21
C ASN A 260 27.92 -35.31 3.21
N CYS A 261 27.72 -34.02 2.94
CA CYS A 261 26.97 -33.12 3.81
C CYS A 261 25.95 -32.33 2.98
N LYS A 262 24.71 -32.21 3.50
CA LYS A 262 23.61 -31.44 2.90
C LYS A 262 23.85 -29.92 2.96
N GLY A 263 24.84 -29.45 3.73
CA GLY A 263 25.12 -28.03 3.96
C GLY A 263 24.09 -27.39 4.89
N ARG A 264 24.11 -26.05 5.04
CA ARG A 264 23.12 -25.35 5.90
C ARG A 264 21.72 -25.36 5.29
N ASN A 265 20.70 -25.47 6.15
CA ASN A 265 19.30 -25.39 5.75
C ASN A 265 18.92 -23.93 5.41
N SER A 266 18.36 -23.68 4.22
CA SER A 266 17.96 -22.33 3.81
C SER A 266 16.80 -21.73 4.60
N LYS A 267 15.97 -22.57 5.23
CA LYS A 267 14.89 -22.10 6.10
C LYS A 267 15.40 -21.73 7.50
N ARG A 268 16.64 -22.13 7.85
CA ARG A 268 17.26 -21.94 9.17
C ARG A 268 18.74 -21.56 9.02
N LEU A 269 19.02 -20.42 8.39
CA LEU A 269 20.40 -19.97 8.08
C LEU A 269 21.28 -19.74 9.32
N ASN A 270 20.66 -19.49 10.47
CA ASN A 270 21.33 -19.26 11.75
C ASN A 270 21.83 -20.56 12.41
N LYS A 271 21.44 -21.74 11.91
CA LYS A 271 21.86 -23.05 12.45
C LYS A 271 22.98 -23.66 11.60
N SER A 272 23.81 -24.48 12.24
CA SER A 272 24.87 -25.23 11.57
C SER A 272 24.31 -26.33 10.64
N CYS A 273 25.17 -26.96 9.83
CA CYS A 273 24.75 -28.01 8.90
C CYS A 273 24.21 -29.29 9.56
N SER A 274 24.44 -29.53 10.85
CA SER A 274 23.85 -30.64 11.60
C SER A 274 22.51 -30.24 12.20
N GLU A 275 22.52 -29.21 13.06
CA GLU A 275 21.34 -28.74 13.82
C GLU A 275 20.22 -28.15 12.94
N GLY A 276 20.54 -27.78 11.70
CA GLY A 276 19.59 -27.21 10.76
C GLY A 276 18.68 -28.24 10.11
N TRP A 277 19.06 -29.52 10.13
CA TRP A 277 18.34 -30.62 9.48
C TRP A 277 17.73 -31.64 10.44
N ASP A 278 18.10 -31.57 11.71
CA ASP A 278 17.35 -32.16 12.83
C ASP A 278 16.07 -31.34 13.10
#